data_AF-A0A9W2YY76-F1
#
_entry.id   AF-A0A9W2YY76-F1
#
_cell.length_a   1.000
_cell.length_b   1.000
_cell.length_c   1.000
_cell.angle_alpha   90.00
_cell.angle_beta   90.00
_cell.angle_gamma   90.00
#
_symmetry.space_group_name_H-M   'P 1'
#
loop_
_entity.id
_entity.type
_entity.pdbx_description
1 polymer ?
#
loop_
_entity_poly.entity_id
_entity_poly.type
_entity_poly.pdbx_seq_one_letter_code
_entity_poly.pdbx_strand_id
1 'polypeptide(L)'
;MEQPIFTTQAHVFQIDAGTKKDWVQASKNSVSVSFYYDNTRNTYRIISVDGSKAIVNSTITPNMVFTKTSQKFGQWSDPRANTVYGLGFSSEQELTKFIEKFKEVKELTRQASGVKSGEVNGTGENHSHPSPQVSRQNLHQRTNSLSSIQNDSGGLRERRNSFTQGGSNGLPANTSTEAQLKYENDRLKLALAQSSANAKKWEVELQTLKNNNARLTAALQESTANVEEWKKQLAAYKEESVRLKKRILDQDKGGGGDPLMVGQLTDQLERIRLDNHNKQEEIKRLNAQLQDLTIKDGQTSGLQVRIQSLEEENHSLSLRLQDAHRQLQESRSSKDQESRELLRLQEILGSKISELYETHETIIATIRRESNS
;
A
#
# COMPACT_ATOMS: atom_id res chain seq x y z
N MET A 1 -3.61 10.08 28.61
CA MET A 1 -4.00 10.78 27.36
C MET A 1 -3.88 9.78 26.23
N GLU A 2 -4.89 9.64 25.37
CA GLU A 2 -4.80 8.78 24.19
C GLU A 2 -3.74 9.36 23.25
N GLN A 3 -2.77 8.55 22.82
CA GLN A 3 -1.75 8.98 21.87
C GLN A 3 -2.30 8.91 20.44
N PRO A 4 -2.04 9.92 19.59
CA PRO A 4 -2.45 9.87 18.20
C PRO A 4 -1.65 8.83 17.42
N ILE A 5 -2.35 8.04 16.60
CA ILE A 5 -1.75 7.06 15.68
C ILE A 5 -0.98 7.77 14.56
N PHE A 6 -1.54 8.88 14.09
CA PHE A 6 -0.97 9.72 13.05
C PHE A 6 -1.47 11.14 13.25
N THR A 7 -0.62 12.13 13.01
CA THR A 7 -0.96 13.56 13.06
C THR A 7 -0.40 14.26 11.82
N THR A 8 -1.19 15.14 11.23
CA THR A 8 -0.76 16.04 10.14
C THR A 8 -1.33 17.45 10.34
N GLN A 9 -0.84 18.42 9.57
CA GLN A 9 -1.33 19.80 9.57
C GLN A 9 -2.22 20.05 8.35
N ALA A 10 -3.41 20.62 8.56
CA ALA A 10 -4.31 21.00 7.47
C ALA A 10 -5.24 22.15 7.87
N HIS A 11 -5.72 22.89 6.87
CA HIS A 11 -6.88 23.77 7.03
C HIS A 11 -8.16 22.94 6.96
N VAL A 12 -9.05 23.10 7.94
CA VAL A 12 -10.29 22.34 8.04
C VAL A 12 -11.45 23.13 7.45
N PHE A 13 -12.26 22.46 6.65
CA PHE A 13 -13.48 22.98 6.06
C PHE A 13 -14.65 22.04 6.36
N GLN A 14 -15.86 22.58 6.40
CA GLN A 14 -17.10 21.82 6.48
C GLN A 14 -18.10 22.36 5.48
N ILE A 15 -18.96 21.49 4.95
CA ILE A 15 -20.10 21.98 4.17
C ILE A 15 -21.08 22.71 5.09
N ASP A 16 -21.54 23.88 4.66
CA ASP A 16 -22.54 24.65 5.39
C ASP A 16 -23.81 23.83 5.64
N ALA A 17 -24.29 23.83 6.89
CA ALA A 17 -25.44 23.04 7.28
C ALA A 17 -26.75 23.52 6.63
N GLY A 18 -26.84 24.81 6.28
CA GLY A 18 -27.99 25.43 5.64
C GLY A 18 -27.99 25.25 4.13
N THR A 19 -26.90 25.56 3.44
CA THR A 19 -26.84 25.52 1.97
C THR A 19 -26.52 24.12 1.41
N LYS A 20 -25.91 23.24 2.21
CA LYS A 20 -25.47 21.88 1.84
C LYS A 20 -24.56 21.82 0.60
N LYS A 21 -24.02 22.97 0.16
CA LYS A 21 -23.21 23.09 -1.06
C LYS A 21 -21.93 23.89 -0.86
N ASP A 22 -21.96 24.89 0.03
CA ASP A 22 -20.83 25.80 0.19
C ASP A 22 -19.86 25.29 1.25
N TRP A 23 -18.57 25.49 1.00
CA TRP A 23 -17.51 25.21 1.97
C TRP A 23 -17.35 26.38 2.93
N VAL A 24 -17.50 26.09 4.22
CA VAL A 24 -17.21 27.03 5.31
C VAL A 24 -15.89 26.63 5.96
N GLN A 25 -14.99 27.60 6.09
CA GLN A 25 -13.72 27.39 6.76
C GLN A 25 -13.94 27.21 8.26
N ALA A 26 -13.56 26.04 8.79
CA ALA A 26 -13.73 25.68 10.20
C ALA A 26 -12.52 26.05 11.06
N SER A 27 -11.32 26.21 10.46
CA SER A 27 -10.11 26.68 11.14
C SER A 27 -9.50 27.89 10.42
N LYS A 28 -9.12 28.94 11.17
CA LYS A 28 -8.48 30.13 10.55
C LYS A 28 -7.07 29.84 10.04
N ASN A 29 -6.33 29.01 10.77
CA ASN A 29 -4.98 28.58 10.44
C ASN A 29 -4.95 27.07 10.14
N SER A 30 -3.80 26.59 9.68
CA SER A 30 -3.50 25.17 9.66
C SER A 30 -3.48 24.63 11.09
N VAL A 31 -4.19 23.53 11.32
CA VAL A 31 -4.34 22.89 12.64
C VAL A 31 -3.95 21.42 12.58
N SER A 32 -3.63 20.85 13.74
CA SER A 32 -3.39 19.42 13.87
C SER A 32 -4.66 18.62 13.61
N VAL A 33 -4.59 17.68 12.67
CA VAL A 33 -5.63 16.67 12.40
C VAL A 33 -5.02 15.31 12.65
N SER A 34 -5.63 14.55 13.57
CA SER A 34 -5.04 13.31 14.07
C SER A 34 -6.02 12.15 14.06
N PHE A 35 -5.51 10.95 13.82
CA PHE A 35 -6.23 9.71 14.03
C PHE A 35 -5.99 9.20 15.45
N TYR A 36 -7.05 8.83 16.15
CA TYR A 36 -7.02 8.25 17.49
C TYR A 36 -7.75 6.92 17.50
N TYR A 37 -7.37 6.05 18.42
CA TYR A 37 -8.14 4.88 18.81
C TYR A 37 -8.77 5.15 20.18
N ASP A 38 -10.10 5.22 20.21
CA ASP A 38 -10.90 5.37 21.43
C ASP A 38 -11.09 3.98 22.03
N ASN A 39 -10.29 3.66 23.05
CA ASN A 39 -10.30 2.35 23.73
C ASN A 39 -11.65 2.06 24.38
N THR A 40 -12.34 3.10 24.87
CA THR A 40 -13.61 2.96 25.58
C THR A 40 -14.71 2.50 24.65
N ARG A 41 -14.71 3.02 23.41
CA ARG A 41 -15.72 2.67 22.40
C ARG A 41 -15.26 1.59 21.44
N ASN A 42 -13.98 1.22 21.49
CA ASN A 42 -13.32 0.35 20.51
C ASN A 42 -13.57 0.87 19.08
N THR A 43 -13.27 2.15 18.86
CA THR A 43 -13.49 2.82 17.55
C THR A 43 -12.33 3.73 17.20
N TYR A 44 -12.06 3.88 15.90
CA TYR A 44 -11.11 4.85 15.39
C TYR A 44 -11.79 6.19 15.07
N ARG A 45 -11.11 7.29 15.35
CA ARG A 45 -11.66 8.65 15.19
C ARG A 45 -10.64 9.60 14.57
N ILE A 46 -11.13 10.53 13.76
CA ILE A 46 -10.38 11.70 13.30
C ILE A 46 -10.77 12.85 14.21
N ILE A 47 -9.78 13.46 14.87
CA ILE A 47 -9.97 14.56 15.80
C ILE A 47 -9.09 15.73 15.39
N SER A 48 -9.68 16.92 15.39
CA SER A 48 -8.98 18.19 15.25
C SER A 48 -9.62 19.24 16.15
N VAL A 49 -8.78 20.05 16.78
CA VAL A 49 -9.19 21.06 17.77
C VAL A 49 -8.57 22.39 17.35
N ASP A 50 -9.37 23.46 17.35
CA ASP A 50 -8.91 24.83 17.18
C ASP A 50 -9.17 25.60 18.49
N GLY A 51 -8.08 25.95 19.20
CA GLY A 51 -8.14 26.43 20.57
C GLY A 51 -8.73 25.40 21.53
N SER A 52 -9.88 25.70 22.13
CA SER A 52 -10.63 24.79 23.01
C SER A 52 -11.80 24.08 22.31
N LYS A 53 -12.03 24.36 21.02
CA LYS A 53 -13.19 23.86 20.27
C LYS A 53 -12.80 22.68 19.39
N ALA A 54 -13.46 21.54 19.57
CA ALA A 54 -13.36 20.44 18.62
C ALA A 54 -14.06 20.82 17.31
N ILE A 55 -13.28 20.89 16.22
CA ILE A 55 -13.76 21.25 14.88
C ILE A 55 -13.84 20.06 13.94
N VAL A 56 -13.16 18.96 14.25
CA VAL A 56 -13.39 17.64 13.65
C VAL A 56 -13.52 16.64 14.77
N ASN A 57 -14.58 15.84 14.72
CA ASN A 57 -14.77 14.73 15.63
C ASN A 57 -15.52 13.60 14.93
N SER A 58 -14.83 12.92 14.03
CA SER A 58 -15.43 11.97 13.11
C SER A 58 -15.06 10.55 13.49
N THR A 59 -16.06 9.67 13.68
CA THR A 59 -15.81 8.24 13.90
C THR A 59 -15.69 7.54 12.55
N ILE A 60 -14.57 6.86 12.32
CA ILE A 60 -14.32 6.16 11.06
C ILE A 60 -15.19 4.90 11.01
N THR A 61 -15.84 4.67 9.88
CA THR A 61 -16.64 3.48 9.61
C THR A 61 -16.11 2.74 8.37
N PRO A 62 -16.35 1.42 8.23
CA PRO A 62 -15.82 0.65 7.10
C PRO A 62 -16.27 1.16 5.71
N ASN A 63 -17.43 1.82 5.65
CA ASN A 63 -18.02 2.34 4.42
C ASN A 63 -17.62 3.78 4.10
N MET A 64 -16.88 4.45 5.00
CA MET A 64 -16.39 5.79 4.72
C MET A 64 -15.34 5.78 3.60
N VAL A 65 -15.34 6.84 2.81
CA VAL A 65 -14.40 7.08 1.73
C VAL A 65 -13.86 8.49 1.86
N PHE A 66 -12.54 8.60 1.80
CA PHE A 66 -11.86 9.88 1.63
C PHE A 66 -11.58 10.09 0.15
N THR A 67 -12.12 11.16 -0.42
CA THR A 67 -12.04 11.48 -1.84
C THR A 67 -11.14 12.68 -2.06
N LYS A 68 -10.08 12.51 -2.85
CA LYS A 68 -9.25 13.61 -3.34
C LYS A 68 -10.00 14.38 -4.42
N THR A 69 -10.20 15.68 -4.24
CA THR A 69 -10.93 16.54 -5.20
C THR A 69 -10.06 17.62 -5.84
N SER A 70 -8.86 17.88 -5.29
CA SER A 70 -7.84 18.69 -5.96
C SER A 70 -6.42 18.22 -5.61
N GLN A 71 -5.39 18.91 -6.08
CA GLN A 71 -3.99 18.54 -5.81
C GLN A 71 -3.65 18.50 -4.32
N LYS A 72 -4.25 19.39 -3.53
CA LYS A 72 -3.96 19.56 -2.09
C LYS A 72 -5.21 19.52 -1.21
N PHE A 73 -6.34 19.08 -1.76
CA PHE A 73 -7.61 19.04 -1.04
C PHE A 73 -8.29 17.68 -1.17
N GLY A 74 -8.85 17.21 -0.07
CA GLY A 74 -9.71 16.03 -0.04
C GLY A 74 -10.80 16.14 1.01
N GLN A 75 -11.78 15.26 0.92
CA GLN A 75 -12.99 15.32 1.74
C GLN A 75 -13.52 13.93 2.10
N TRP A 76 -14.29 13.84 3.18
CA TRP A 76 -15.10 12.67 3.49
C TRP A 76 -16.44 13.09 4.09
N SER A 77 -17.46 12.26 3.87
CA SER A 77 -18.77 12.45 4.50
C SER A 77 -18.81 11.69 5.83
N ASP A 78 -19.28 12.35 6.87
CA ASP A 78 -19.61 11.72 8.15
C ASP A 78 -21.13 11.67 8.34
N PRO A 79 -21.76 10.50 8.11
CA PRO A 79 -23.20 10.35 8.28
C PRO A 79 -23.67 10.59 9.72
N ARG A 80 -22.83 10.28 10.72
CA ARG A 80 -23.19 10.42 12.14
C ARG A 80 -23.19 11.87 12.57
N ALA A 81 -22.24 12.66 12.07
CA ALA A 81 -22.20 14.10 12.29
C ALA A 81 -23.07 14.88 11.27
N ASN A 82 -23.69 14.20 10.29
CA ASN A 82 -24.47 14.78 9.21
C ASN A 82 -23.77 15.95 8.50
N THR A 83 -22.47 15.80 8.27
CA THR A 83 -21.62 16.84 7.67
C THR A 83 -20.58 16.21 6.75
N VAL A 84 -20.00 17.04 5.89
CA VAL A 84 -18.88 16.67 5.03
C VAL A 84 -17.69 17.50 5.47
N TYR A 85 -16.61 16.82 5.85
CA TYR A 85 -15.36 17.46 6.22
C TYR A 85 -14.45 17.55 5.00
N GLY A 86 -13.74 18.66 4.89
CA GLY A 86 -12.72 18.91 3.88
C GLY A 86 -11.41 19.32 4.54
N LEU A 87 -10.30 18.87 3.97
CA LEU A 87 -8.95 19.20 4.45
C LEU A 87 -8.12 19.75 3.30
N GLY A 88 -7.58 20.96 3.51
CA GLY A 88 -6.59 21.59 2.65
C GLY A 88 -5.18 21.45 3.23
N PHE A 89 -4.32 20.72 2.53
CA PHE A 89 -2.95 20.41 2.96
C PHE A 89 -1.93 21.40 2.38
N SER A 90 -0.75 21.49 3.01
CA SER A 90 0.32 22.37 2.53
C SER A 90 0.96 21.84 1.24
N SER A 91 1.02 20.51 1.10
CA SER A 91 1.60 19.79 -0.03
C SER A 91 0.73 18.59 -0.49
N GLU A 92 0.93 18.16 -1.74
CA GLU A 92 0.30 16.94 -2.27
C GLU A 92 0.77 15.66 -1.57
N GLN A 93 2.00 15.67 -1.04
CA GLN A 93 2.57 14.55 -0.31
C GLN A 93 1.84 14.32 1.01
N GLU A 94 1.52 15.38 1.76
CA GLU A 94 0.75 15.29 3.01
C GLU A 94 -0.67 14.77 2.76
N LEU A 95 -1.33 15.23 1.69
CA LEU A 95 -2.62 14.71 1.26
C LEU A 95 -2.54 13.21 0.96
N THR A 96 -1.50 12.79 0.23
CA THR A 96 -1.31 11.39 -0.16
C THR A 96 -1.10 10.51 1.08
N LYS A 97 -0.23 10.94 2.01
CA LYS A 97 -0.02 10.25 3.30
C LYS A 97 -1.31 10.16 4.12
N PHE A 98 -2.11 11.22 4.15
CA PHE A 98 -3.41 11.19 4.85
C PHE A 98 -4.37 10.19 4.22
N ILE A 99 -4.42 10.10 2.89
CA ILE A 99 -5.26 9.12 2.17
C ILE A 99 -4.84 7.69 2.52
N GLU A 100 -3.54 7.41 2.55
CA GLU A 100 -3.00 6.10 2.95
C GLU A 100 -3.39 5.75 4.38
N LYS A 101 -3.16 6.68 5.33
CA LYS A 101 -3.54 6.48 6.73
C LYS A 101 -5.05 6.33 6.92
N PHE A 102 -5.87 7.03 6.16
CA PHE A 102 -7.32 6.85 6.18
C PHE A 102 -7.72 5.43 5.76
N LYS A 103 -7.08 4.88 4.71
CA LYS A 103 -7.33 3.50 4.26
C LYS A 103 -6.89 2.47 5.30
N GLU A 104 -5.71 2.65 5.89
CA GLU A 104 -5.16 1.79 6.96
C GLU A 104 -6.09 1.78 8.19
N VAL A 105 -6.51 2.95 8.67
CA VAL A 105 -7.39 3.03 9.84
C VAL A 105 -8.79 2.49 9.55
N LYS A 106 -9.28 2.64 8.32
CA LYS A 106 -10.54 2.01 7.88
C LYS A 106 -10.45 0.48 7.87
N GLU A 107 -9.30 -0.06 7.47
CA GLU A 107 -9.01 -1.50 7.54
C GLU A 107 -9.04 -2.00 8.99
N LEU A 108 -8.33 -1.32 9.89
CA LEU A 108 -8.34 -1.61 11.32
C LEU A 108 -9.75 -1.53 11.92
N THR A 109 -10.55 -0.57 11.48
CA THR A 109 -11.96 -0.45 11.89
C THR A 109 -12.77 -1.68 11.47
N ARG A 110 -12.54 -2.24 10.27
CA ARG A 110 -13.22 -3.47 9.83
C ARG A 110 -12.84 -4.66 10.70
N GLN A 111 -11.57 -4.78 11.07
CA GLN A 111 -11.08 -5.85 11.94
C GLN A 111 -11.66 -5.73 13.36
N ALA A 112 -11.65 -4.52 13.94
CA ALA A 112 -12.25 -4.25 15.26
C ALA A 112 -13.78 -4.50 15.28
N SER A 113 -14.46 -4.28 14.14
CA SER A 113 -15.90 -4.56 13.99
C SER A 113 -16.20 -6.06 13.84
N GLY A 114 -15.29 -6.84 13.26
CA GLY A 114 -15.42 -8.28 13.05
C GLY A 114 -15.28 -9.13 14.31
N VAL A 115 -14.71 -8.58 15.39
CA VAL A 115 -14.52 -9.28 16.67
C VAL A 115 -15.82 -9.38 17.49
N LYS A 116 -16.90 -8.68 17.11
CA LYS A 116 -18.19 -8.72 17.85
C LYS A 116 -19.13 -9.87 17.48
N SER A 117 -18.73 -10.82 16.64
CA SER A 117 -19.57 -11.98 16.27
C SER A 117 -19.05 -13.35 16.74
N GLY A 118 -18.07 -13.41 17.63
CA GLY A 118 -17.55 -14.67 18.15
C GLY A 118 -17.68 -14.77 19.66
N GLU A 119 -18.86 -15.18 20.15
CA GLU A 119 -19.08 -15.99 21.36
C GLU A 119 -20.57 -15.99 21.79
N VAL A 120 -21.33 -17.03 21.40
CA VAL A 120 -22.33 -17.69 22.26
C VAL A 120 -22.41 -19.16 21.83
N ASN A 121 -22.14 -20.07 22.77
CA ASN A 121 -22.32 -21.52 22.68
C ASN A 121 -23.79 -21.94 22.50
N GLY A 122 -24.04 -23.05 21.79
CA GLY A 122 -25.24 -23.87 22.00
C GLY A 122 -25.79 -24.62 20.78
N THR A 123 -25.43 -25.91 20.68
CA THR A 123 -26.27 -27.07 20.26
C THR A 123 -27.42 -26.86 19.26
N GLY A 124 -27.37 -27.57 18.12
CA GLY A 124 -28.55 -27.84 17.28
C GLY A 124 -28.19 -28.46 15.93
N GLU A 125 -28.63 -29.69 15.72
CA GLU A 125 -28.35 -30.54 14.56
C GLU A 125 -29.08 -30.12 13.27
N ASN A 126 -28.43 -30.47 12.14
CA ASN A 126 -28.98 -31.08 10.93
C ASN A 126 -29.53 -30.28 9.71
N HIS A 127 -29.03 -30.73 8.55
CA HIS A 127 -29.56 -30.77 7.16
C HIS A 127 -29.22 -29.68 6.11
N SER A 128 -28.22 -30.02 5.28
CA SER A 128 -28.21 -30.18 3.80
C SER A 128 -28.93 -29.18 2.84
N HIS A 129 -28.11 -28.45 2.04
CA HIS A 129 -28.16 -28.11 0.58
C HIS A 129 -29.47 -27.61 -0.13
N PRO A 130 -29.40 -26.97 -1.34
CA PRO A 130 -28.50 -25.93 -1.87
C PRO A 130 -29.26 -24.74 -2.55
N SER A 131 -28.51 -23.72 -3.02
CA SER A 131 -28.95 -22.50 -3.74
C SER A 131 -29.82 -22.69 -5.00
N PRO A 132 -30.38 -21.60 -5.56
CA PRO A 132 -29.74 -21.07 -6.78
C PRO A 132 -29.60 -19.53 -6.86
N GLN A 133 -28.74 -19.17 -7.81
CA GLN A 133 -28.12 -17.90 -8.17
C GLN A 133 -29.07 -16.77 -8.58
N VAL A 134 -28.66 -15.52 -8.35
CA VAL A 134 -28.85 -14.44 -9.34
C VAL A 134 -27.60 -13.53 -9.40
N SER A 135 -27.14 -13.35 -10.63
CA SER A 135 -25.97 -12.64 -11.12
C SER A 135 -25.94 -11.13 -10.81
N ARG A 136 -24.74 -10.56 -10.66
CA ARG A 136 -24.29 -9.35 -11.38
C ARG A 136 -22.82 -8.96 -11.13
N GLN A 137 -22.02 -9.21 -12.16
CA GLN A 137 -20.98 -8.35 -12.77
C GLN A 137 -19.90 -7.68 -11.89
N ASN A 138 -18.73 -8.33 -11.92
CA ASN A 138 -17.37 -7.81 -12.09
C ASN A 138 -17.19 -6.27 -12.24
N LEU A 139 -16.38 -5.69 -11.35
CA LEU A 139 -15.49 -4.58 -11.71
C LEU A 139 -14.12 -4.74 -11.04
N HIS A 140 -13.10 -4.45 -11.84
CA HIS A 140 -11.71 -4.87 -11.74
C HIS A 140 -10.94 -4.40 -10.49
N GLN A 141 -10.26 -5.35 -9.83
CA GLN A 141 -9.09 -5.08 -9.00
C GLN A 141 -7.84 -5.31 -9.87
N ARG A 142 -7.04 -4.26 -10.08
CA ARG A 142 -5.69 -4.35 -10.64
C ARG A 142 -4.70 -4.14 -9.49
N THR A 143 -4.08 -5.21 -9.02
CA THR A 143 -2.86 -5.19 -8.21
C THR A 143 -1.70 -5.58 -9.12
N ASN A 144 -0.86 -4.62 -9.49
CA ASN A 144 0.45 -4.90 -10.07
C ASN A 144 1.47 -4.95 -8.92
N SER A 145 1.99 -6.14 -8.65
CA SER A 145 3.25 -6.34 -7.95
C SER A 145 4.12 -7.20 -8.85
N LEU A 146 5.19 -6.61 -9.38
CA LEU A 146 6.23 -7.27 -10.14
C LEU A 146 7.34 -7.67 -9.18
N SER A 147 7.79 -8.92 -9.24
CA SER A 147 9.20 -9.23 -8.98
C SER A 147 9.61 -10.59 -9.52
N SER A 148 10.75 -10.57 -10.21
CA SER A 148 11.70 -11.66 -10.48
C SER A 148 11.26 -12.74 -11.46
N ILE A 149 11.96 -12.83 -12.60
CA ILE A 149 12.66 -14.06 -13.02
C ILE A 149 13.67 -13.69 -14.12
N GLN A 150 14.85 -14.29 -13.96
CA GLN A 150 16.09 -14.09 -14.69
C GLN A 150 15.99 -14.42 -16.18
N ASN A 151 16.81 -13.71 -16.95
CA ASN A 151 17.37 -14.15 -18.22
C ASN A 151 17.94 -15.56 -18.10
N ASP A 152 17.53 -16.49 -18.96
CA ASP A 152 18.48 -17.44 -19.52
C ASP A 152 18.17 -17.66 -21.01
N SER A 153 19.12 -17.24 -21.83
CA SER A 153 19.17 -17.48 -23.26
C SER A 153 20.32 -18.45 -23.48
N GLY A 154 20.02 -19.72 -23.76
CA GLY A 154 21.09 -20.65 -24.13
C GLY A 154 20.63 -22.09 -24.32
N GLY A 155 20.92 -22.65 -25.50
CA GLY A 155 21.09 -24.11 -25.63
C GLY A 155 20.09 -24.87 -26.49
N LEU A 156 19.86 -24.44 -27.73
CA LEU A 156 19.46 -25.38 -28.78
C LEU A 156 20.69 -26.23 -29.13
N ARG A 157 20.74 -27.49 -28.67
CA ARG A 157 21.61 -28.53 -29.25
C ARG A 157 21.07 -29.94 -28.99
N GLU A 158 20.69 -30.56 -30.10
CA GLU A 158 20.89 -31.97 -30.46
C GLU A 158 20.95 -33.02 -29.33
N ARG A 159 19.97 -33.93 -29.35
CA ARG A 159 20.29 -35.35 -29.38
C ARG A 159 19.50 -36.08 -30.46
N ARG A 160 20.25 -36.86 -31.21
CA ARG A 160 19.94 -37.61 -32.42
C ARG A 160 20.14 -39.10 -32.12
N ASN A 161 19.37 -39.94 -32.83
CA ASN A 161 19.51 -41.41 -33.05
C ASN A 161 19.14 -42.32 -31.86
N SER A 162 18.64 -43.56 -32.01
CA SER A 162 18.51 -44.55 -33.11
C SER A 162 17.50 -45.64 -32.67
N PHE A 163 16.58 -46.13 -33.51
CA PHE A 163 16.63 -47.35 -34.37
C PHE A 163 16.23 -48.69 -33.69
N THR A 164 15.55 -49.53 -34.49
CA THR A 164 15.02 -50.92 -34.33
C THR A 164 13.75 -51.14 -33.52
N GLN A 165 12.90 -52.15 -33.73
CA GLN A 165 12.31 -52.86 -34.89
C GLN A 165 11.44 -53.99 -34.28
N GLY A 166 10.23 -54.19 -34.81
CA GLY A 166 9.55 -55.50 -34.81
C GLY A 166 8.53 -55.78 -33.70
N GLY A 167 7.39 -56.35 -34.08
CA GLY A 167 6.55 -57.16 -33.19
C GLY A 167 5.06 -56.88 -33.24
N SER A 168 4.31 -57.86 -33.74
CA SER A 168 2.87 -57.98 -33.90
C SER A 168 2.02 -57.94 -32.62
N ASN A 169 0.71 -57.69 -32.82
CA ASN A 169 -0.49 -57.99 -32.01
C ASN A 169 -1.16 -56.83 -31.23
N GLY A 170 -2.33 -56.43 -31.74
CA GLY A 170 -3.59 -56.30 -30.99
C GLY A 170 -3.72 -55.27 -29.87
N LEU A 171 -4.26 -54.08 -30.21
CA LEU A 171 -5.11 -53.14 -29.40
C LEU A 171 -4.59 -52.63 -28.02
N PRO A 172 -4.98 -51.41 -27.60
CA PRO A 172 -4.89 -50.11 -28.24
C PRO A 172 -3.77 -49.27 -27.56
N ALA A 173 -2.69 -48.98 -28.27
CA ALA A 173 -1.57 -48.16 -27.76
C ALA A 173 -1.88 -46.65 -27.65
N ASN A 174 -3.16 -46.27 -27.66
CA ASN A 174 -3.58 -44.89 -27.90
C ASN A 174 -3.65 -44.03 -26.62
N THR A 175 -3.65 -44.62 -25.43
CA THR A 175 -3.83 -43.88 -24.17
C THR A 175 -2.56 -43.14 -23.72
N SER A 176 -1.38 -43.69 -23.98
CA SER A 176 -0.10 -43.03 -23.63
C SER A 176 0.24 -41.87 -24.58
N THR A 177 -0.04 -42.04 -25.87
CA THR A 177 0.09 -40.97 -26.87
C THR A 177 -0.96 -39.89 -26.65
N GLU A 178 -2.20 -40.26 -26.31
CA GLU A 178 -3.26 -39.30 -25.96
C GLU A 178 -2.96 -38.53 -24.67
N ALA A 179 -2.45 -39.19 -23.63
CA ALA A 179 -2.02 -38.52 -22.40
C ALA A 179 -0.86 -37.54 -22.64
N GLN A 180 0.09 -37.93 -23.48
CA GLN A 180 1.22 -37.08 -23.85
C GLN A 180 0.79 -35.90 -24.73
N LEU A 181 -0.08 -36.11 -25.71
CA LEU A 181 -0.67 -35.05 -26.52
C LEU A 181 -1.52 -34.10 -25.69
N LYS A 182 -2.25 -34.60 -24.69
CA LYS A 182 -3.02 -33.79 -23.75
C LYS A 182 -2.09 -32.91 -22.89
N TYR A 183 -1.02 -33.48 -22.36
CA TYR A 183 -0.01 -32.72 -21.61
C TYR A 183 0.67 -31.65 -22.47
N GLU A 184 1.06 -31.99 -23.71
CA GLU A 184 1.61 -31.00 -24.65
C GLU A 184 0.59 -29.93 -25.04
N ASN A 185 -0.68 -30.29 -25.21
CA ASN A 185 -1.76 -29.34 -25.48
C ASN A 185 -1.97 -28.37 -24.30
N ASP A 186 -1.95 -28.87 -23.08
CA ASP A 186 -2.08 -28.06 -21.87
C ASP A 186 -0.84 -27.16 -21.67
N ARG A 187 0.36 -27.64 -22.00
CA ARG A 187 1.59 -26.83 -22.02
C ARG A 187 1.53 -25.72 -23.08
N LEU A 188 1.05 -26.04 -24.28
CA LEU A 188 0.90 -25.07 -25.37
C LEU A 188 -0.18 -24.03 -25.04
N LYS A 189 -1.28 -24.43 -24.39
CA LYS A 189 -2.29 -23.50 -23.88
C LYS A 189 -1.71 -22.55 -22.84
N LEU A 190 -0.89 -23.05 -21.91
CA LEU A 190 -0.23 -22.21 -20.92
C LEU A 190 0.77 -21.24 -21.58
N ALA A 191 1.56 -21.70 -22.54
CA ALA A 191 2.48 -20.87 -23.31
C ALA A 191 1.75 -19.79 -24.14
N LEU A 192 0.60 -20.13 -24.73
CA LEU A 192 -0.23 -19.18 -25.47
C LEU A 192 -0.86 -18.14 -24.55
N ALA A 193 -1.37 -18.56 -23.39
CA ALA A 193 -1.88 -17.66 -22.36
C ALA A 193 -0.77 -16.70 -21.89
N GLN A 194 0.43 -17.20 -21.65
CA GLN A 194 1.59 -16.38 -21.27
C GLN A 194 2.02 -15.42 -22.39
N SER A 195 2.03 -15.87 -23.65
CA SER A 195 2.31 -15.02 -24.81
C SER A 195 1.28 -13.91 -24.97
N SER A 196 -0.01 -14.21 -24.77
CA SER A 196 -1.08 -13.21 -24.82
C SER A 196 -0.98 -12.18 -23.69
N ALA A 197 -0.56 -12.61 -22.49
CA ALA A 197 -0.30 -11.71 -21.37
C ALA A 197 0.91 -10.80 -21.66
N ASN A 198 1.96 -11.34 -22.27
CA ASN A 198 3.11 -10.56 -22.73
C ASN A 198 2.72 -9.55 -23.80
N ALA A 199 1.94 -9.93 -24.82
CA ALA A 199 1.45 -9.02 -25.84
C ALA A 199 0.67 -7.84 -25.23
N LYS A 200 -0.21 -8.13 -24.25
CA LYS A 200 -0.96 -7.10 -23.52
C LYS A 200 -0.05 -6.19 -22.67
N LYS A 201 1.03 -6.72 -22.11
CA LYS A 201 2.04 -5.92 -21.38
C LYS A 201 2.71 -4.93 -22.34
N TRP A 202 3.19 -5.39 -23.49
CA TRP A 202 3.79 -4.53 -24.52
C TRP A 202 2.82 -3.48 -25.05
N GLU A 203 1.54 -3.84 -25.21
CA GLU A 203 0.49 -2.90 -25.62
C GLU A 203 0.30 -1.77 -24.59
N VAL A 204 0.30 -2.09 -23.28
CA VAL A 204 0.21 -1.11 -22.20
C VAL A 204 1.45 -0.22 -22.14
N GLU A 205 2.64 -0.79 -22.29
CA GLU A 205 3.89 -0.02 -22.32
C GLU A 205 3.93 0.93 -23.53
N LEU A 206 3.52 0.46 -24.70
CA LEU A 206 3.40 1.29 -25.90
C LEU A 206 2.42 2.45 -25.70
N GLN A 207 1.27 2.20 -25.08
CA GLN A 207 0.30 3.26 -24.79
C GLN A 207 0.85 4.28 -23.77
N THR A 208 1.62 3.81 -22.79
CA THR A 208 2.28 4.67 -21.80
C THR A 208 3.34 5.54 -22.46
N LEU A 209 4.16 4.98 -23.35
CA LEU A 209 5.15 5.73 -24.13
C LEU A 209 4.50 6.76 -25.05
N LYS A 210 3.38 6.43 -25.71
CA LYS A 210 2.61 7.39 -26.51
C LYS A 210 2.11 8.58 -25.66
N ASN A 211 1.56 8.29 -24.47
CA ASN A 211 1.09 9.34 -23.56
C ASN A 211 2.25 10.22 -23.06
N ASN A 212 3.40 9.62 -22.74
CA ASN A 212 4.59 10.37 -22.32
C ASN A 212 5.13 11.25 -23.45
N ASN A 213 5.17 10.73 -24.68
CA ASN A 213 5.60 11.50 -25.84
C ASN A 213 4.66 12.70 -26.07
N ALA A 214 3.34 12.50 -26.01
CA ALA A 214 2.36 13.59 -26.13
C ALA A 214 2.54 14.67 -25.04
N ARG A 215 2.81 14.28 -23.80
CA ARG A 215 3.10 15.23 -22.71
C ARG A 215 4.39 16.01 -22.95
N LEU A 216 5.45 15.37 -23.41
CA LEU A 216 6.71 16.03 -23.75
C LEU A 216 6.51 17.03 -24.90
N THR A 217 5.74 16.67 -25.93
CA THR A 217 5.40 17.58 -27.02
C THR A 217 4.62 18.80 -26.52
N ALA A 218 3.62 18.60 -25.64
CA ALA A 218 2.87 19.71 -25.05
C ALA A 218 3.76 20.63 -24.21
N ALA A 219 4.62 20.06 -23.36
CA ALA A 219 5.57 20.83 -22.55
C ALA A 219 6.57 21.61 -23.40
N LEU A 220 7.02 21.04 -24.53
CA LEU A 220 7.90 21.73 -25.47
C LEU A 220 7.17 22.90 -26.16
N GLN A 221 5.93 22.72 -26.57
CA GLN A 221 5.10 23.79 -27.15
C GLN A 221 4.87 24.92 -26.14
N GLU A 222 4.55 24.57 -24.89
CA GLU A 222 4.37 25.55 -23.81
C GLU A 222 5.67 26.31 -23.50
N SER A 223 6.81 25.61 -23.44
CA SER A 223 8.13 26.24 -23.29
C SER A 223 8.43 27.21 -24.43
N THR A 224 8.09 26.83 -25.66
CA THR A 224 8.26 27.69 -26.85
C THR A 224 7.38 28.94 -26.77
N ALA A 225 6.11 28.78 -26.37
CA ALA A 225 5.19 29.90 -26.19
C ALA A 225 5.67 30.85 -25.08
N ASN A 226 6.17 30.31 -23.97
CA ASN A 226 6.75 31.10 -22.90
C ASN A 226 7.95 31.92 -23.38
N VAL A 227 8.86 31.32 -24.16
CA VAL A 227 10.00 32.04 -24.74
C VAL A 227 9.53 33.23 -25.59
N GLU A 228 8.48 33.08 -26.39
CA GLU A 228 7.91 34.19 -27.17
C GLU A 228 7.27 35.27 -26.29
N GLU A 229 6.58 34.89 -25.21
CA GLU A 229 6.02 35.85 -24.25
C GLU A 229 7.13 36.63 -23.54
N TRP A 230 8.22 35.96 -23.11
CA TRP A 230 9.39 36.62 -22.53
C TRP A 230 10.07 37.59 -23.51
N LYS A 231 10.17 37.22 -24.80
CA LYS A 231 10.68 38.13 -25.84
C LYS A 231 9.79 39.37 -25.99
N LYS A 232 8.46 39.19 -25.96
CA LYS A 232 7.50 40.29 -26.04
C LYS A 232 7.61 41.22 -24.84
N GLN A 233 7.71 40.68 -23.63
CA GLN A 233 7.95 41.46 -22.41
C GLN A 233 9.27 42.22 -22.47
N LEU A 234 10.35 41.58 -22.94
CA LEU A 234 11.65 42.23 -23.11
C LEU A 234 11.58 43.38 -24.13
N ALA A 235 10.83 43.22 -25.23
CA ALA A 235 10.61 44.29 -26.20
C ALA A 235 9.85 45.47 -25.58
N ALA A 236 8.80 45.20 -24.79
CA ALA A 236 8.05 46.22 -24.08
C ALA A 236 8.93 46.99 -23.07
N TYR A 237 9.77 46.31 -22.29
CA TYR A 237 10.70 46.96 -21.37
C TYR A 237 11.77 47.79 -22.08
N LYS A 238 12.24 47.36 -23.25
CA LYS A 238 13.15 48.15 -24.07
C LYS A 238 12.48 49.42 -24.58
N GLU A 239 11.24 49.33 -25.05
CA GLU A 239 10.47 50.50 -25.48
C GLU A 239 10.23 51.48 -24.32
N GLU A 240 9.85 50.97 -23.15
CA GLU A 240 9.66 51.79 -21.95
C GLU A 240 10.98 52.46 -21.51
N SER A 241 12.10 51.74 -21.55
CA SER A 241 13.42 52.31 -21.25
C SER A 241 13.81 53.44 -22.20
N VAL A 242 13.52 53.29 -23.50
CA VAL A 242 13.74 54.35 -24.49
C VAL A 242 12.82 55.54 -24.22
N ARG A 243 11.55 55.28 -23.88
CA ARG A 243 10.56 56.31 -23.54
C ARG A 243 10.96 57.11 -22.29
N LEU A 244 11.44 56.44 -21.24
CA LEU A 244 11.93 57.06 -20.03
C LEU A 244 13.21 57.87 -20.28
N LYS A 245 14.17 57.33 -21.05
CA LYS A 245 15.37 58.09 -21.47
C LYS A 245 15.03 59.35 -22.24
N LYS A 246 14.03 59.29 -23.13
CA LYS A 246 13.54 60.47 -23.85
C LYS A 246 12.91 61.50 -22.90
N ARG A 247 12.07 61.05 -21.96
CA ARG A 247 11.47 61.94 -20.94
C ARG A 247 12.53 62.63 -20.07
N ILE A 248 13.58 61.91 -19.67
CA ILE A 248 14.71 62.48 -18.92
C ILE A 248 15.45 63.52 -19.76
N LEU A 249 15.74 63.22 -21.04
CA LEU A 249 16.41 64.16 -21.95
C LEU A 249 15.56 65.42 -22.21
N ASP A 250 14.24 65.28 -22.28
CA ASP A 250 13.30 66.40 -22.45
C ASP A 250 13.17 67.24 -21.15
N GLN A 251 13.28 66.61 -19.97
CA GLN A 251 13.37 67.29 -18.67
C GLN A 251 14.72 68.01 -18.46
N ASP A 252 15.84 67.45 -18.92
CA ASP A 252 17.17 68.09 -18.86
C ASP A 252 17.29 69.33 -19.77
N LYS A 253 16.47 69.39 -20.83
CA LYS A 253 16.41 70.55 -21.75
C LYS A 253 15.46 71.65 -21.29
N GLY A 254 14.56 71.38 -20.35
CA GLY A 254 13.63 72.33 -19.75
C GLY A 254 14.01 72.56 -18.29
N GLY A 255 14.97 73.46 -18.05
CA GLY A 255 15.53 73.70 -16.71
C GLY A 255 14.49 73.89 -15.61
N GLY A 256 14.78 73.27 -14.45
CA GLY A 256 14.07 73.48 -13.18
C GLY A 256 13.28 72.25 -12.71
N GLY A 257 13.98 71.26 -12.12
CA GLY A 257 13.32 70.15 -11.44
C GLY A 257 12.57 70.64 -10.20
N ASP A 258 11.24 70.48 -10.20
CA ASP A 258 10.36 70.82 -9.08
C ASP A 258 10.80 70.06 -7.81
N PRO A 259 11.16 70.75 -6.70
CA PRO A 259 11.62 70.13 -5.45
C PRO A 259 10.64 69.08 -4.89
N LEU A 260 9.35 69.20 -5.18
CA LEU A 260 8.32 68.24 -4.78
C LEU A 260 8.47 66.87 -5.46
N MET A 261 8.87 66.85 -6.73
CA MET A 261 9.09 65.61 -7.49
C MET A 261 10.34 64.86 -7.00
N VAL A 262 11.39 65.60 -6.63
CA VAL A 262 12.63 65.02 -6.08
C VAL A 262 12.38 64.39 -4.71
N GLY A 263 11.56 65.02 -3.86
CA GLY A 263 11.11 64.45 -2.59
C GLY A 263 10.34 63.14 -2.77
N GLN A 264 9.35 63.12 -3.67
CA GLN A 264 8.56 61.91 -3.94
C GLN A 264 9.40 60.74 -4.47
N LEU A 265 10.38 61.00 -5.34
CA LEU A 265 11.30 59.98 -5.85
C LEU A 265 12.24 59.45 -4.76
N THR A 266 12.65 60.32 -3.82
CA THR A 266 13.50 59.95 -2.68
C THR A 266 12.73 59.03 -1.72
N ASP A 267 11.48 59.36 -1.40
CA ASP A 267 10.59 58.52 -0.57
C ASP A 267 10.27 57.18 -1.22
N GLN A 268 10.16 57.13 -2.56
CA GLN A 268 9.95 55.88 -3.28
C GLN A 268 11.20 55.01 -3.25
N LEU A 269 12.38 55.61 -3.42
CA LEU A 269 13.65 54.89 -3.39
C LEU A 269 13.94 54.31 -2.01
N GLU A 270 13.61 55.05 -0.94
CA GLU A 270 13.76 54.57 0.44
C GLU A 270 12.80 53.43 0.76
N ARG A 271 11.54 53.51 0.30
CA ARG A 271 10.58 52.39 0.39
C ARG A 271 11.05 51.14 -0.32
N ILE A 272 11.57 51.27 -1.54
CA ILE A 272 12.10 50.14 -2.32
C ILE A 272 13.35 49.55 -1.65
N ARG A 273 14.20 50.36 -1.02
CA ARG A 273 15.36 49.87 -0.26
C ARG A 273 14.93 49.08 0.97
N LEU A 274 13.95 49.57 1.72
CA LEU A 274 13.43 48.88 2.90
C LEU A 274 12.77 47.55 2.51
N ASP A 275 11.97 47.55 1.44
CA ASP A 275 11.34 46.34 0.92
C ASP A 275 12.37 45.30 0.43
N ASN A 276 13.42 45.74 -0.28
CA ASN A 276 14.53 44.85 -0.65
C ASN A 276 15.26 44.29 0.57
N HIS A 277 15.49 45.11 1.60
CA HIS A 277 16.11 44.65 2.84
C HIS A 277 15.26 43.57 3.52
N ASN A 278 13.94 43.79 3.64
CA ASN A 278 13.02 42.82 4.22
C ASN A 278 12.99 41.51 3.43
N LYS A 279 12.91 41.59 2.09
CA LYS A 279 12.98 40.41 1.22
C LYS A 279 14.31 39.67 1.37
N GLN A 280 15.42 40.39 1.55
CA GLN A 280 16.72 39.78 1.75
C GLN A 280 16.81 39.00 3.07
N GLU A 281 16.20 39.51 4.14
CA GLU A 281 16.09 38.80 5.42
C GLU A 281 15.14 37.60 5.34
N GLU A 282 14.05 37.72 4.60
CA GLU A 282 13.14 36.60 4.34
C GLU A 282 13.83 35.47 3.56
N ILE A 283 14.63 35.80 2.54
CA ILE A 283 15.45 34.83 1.81
C ILE A 283 16.43 34.11 2.74
N LYS A 284 17.11 34.85 3.63
CA LYS A 284 18.01 34.23 4.63
C LYS A 284 17.27 33.26 5.54
N ARG A 285 16.09 33.65 6.02
CA ARG A 285 15.25 32.81 6.87
C ARG A 285 14.78 31.55 6.14
N LEU A 286 14.31 31.68 4.91
CA LEU A 286 13.87 30.55 4.08
C LEU A 286 15.03 29.59 3.76
N ASN A 287 16.23 30.12 3.49
CA ASN A 287 17.42 29.28 3.28
C ASN A 287 17.80 28.49 4.54
N ALA A 288 17.73 29.10 5.73
CA ALA A 288 17.97 28.40 6.97
C ALA A 288 16.94 27.28 7.22
N GLN A 289 15.67 27.52 6.88
CA GLN A 289 14.62 26.51 6.96
C GLN A 289 14.84 25.36 5.96
N LEU A 290 15.26 25.66 4.73
CA LEU A 290 15.60 24.64 3.73
C LEU A 290 16.77 23.76 4.19
N GLN A 291 17.77 24.34 4.83
CA GLN A 291 18.90 23.59 5.37
C GLN A 291 18.48 22.64 6.51
N ASP A 292 17.63 23.11 7.42
CA ASP A 292 17.05 22.28 8.48
C ASP A 292 16.20 21.12 7.92
N LEU A 293 15.36 21.40 6.91
CA LEU A 293 14.59 20.36 6.22
C LEU A 293 15.49 19.33 5.53
N THR A 294 16.59 19.76 4.93
CA THR A 294 17.56 18.86 4.27
C THR A 294 18.21 17.92 5.28
N ILE A 295 18.56 18.43 6.48
CA ILE A 295 19.12 17.59 7.56
C ILE A 295 18.08 16.58 8.05
N LYS A 296 16.84 17.02 8.27
CA LYS A 296 15.74 16.15 8.69
C LYS A 296 15.39 15.08 7.66
N ASP A 297 15.47 15.40 6.38
CA ASP A 297 15.27 14.44 5.29
C ASP A 297 16.35 13.35 5.32
N GLY A 298 17.62 13.73 5.48
CA GLY A 298 18.72 12.78 5.68
C GLY A 298 18.54 11.87 6.89
N GLN A 299 18.09 12.42 8.02
CA GLN A 299 17.77 11.62 9.23
C GLN A 299 16.60 10.67 8.99
N THR A 300 15.55 11.13 8.30
CA THR A 300 14.37 10.32 7.96
C THR A 300 14.77 9.15 7.06
N SER A 301 15.59 9.41 6.05
CA SER A 301 16.14 8.38 5.17
C SER A 301 16.96 7.33 5.93
N GLY A 302 17.83 7.77 6.86
CA GLY A 302 18.60 6.86 7.72
C GLY A 302 17.73 5.98 8.62
N LEU A 303 16.68 6.56 9.23
CA LEU A 303 15.70 5.80 10.01
C LEU A 303 14.94 4.79 9.15
N GLN A 304 14.60 5.15 7.91
CA GLN A 304 13.89 4.28 6.99
C GLN A 304 14.71 3.05 6.60
N VAL A 305 16.00 3.23 6.32
CA VAL A 305 16.93 2.11 6.08
C VAL A 305 17.04 1.21 7.33
N ARG A 306 17.07 1.80 8.53
CA ARG A 306 17.12 1.02 9.78
C ARG A 306 15.85 0.21 10.01
N ILE A 307 14.67 0.78 9.73
CA ILE A 307 13.39 0.08 9.83
C ILE A 307 13.36 -1.09 8.86
N GLN A 308 13.75 -0.89 7.60
CA GLN A 308 13.79 -1.95 6.60
C GLN A 308 14.70 -3.11 7.04
N SER A 309 15.89 -2.81 7.56
CA SER A 309 16.81 -3.83 8.09
C SER A 309 16.21 -4.63 9.26
N LEU A 310 15.47 -3.97 10.16
CA LEU A 310 14.80 -4.64 11.27
C LEU A 310 13.61 -5.48 10.80
N GLU A 311 12.88 -5.04 9.79
CA GLU A 311 11.78 -5.80 9.18
C GLU A 311 12.30 -7.08 8.51
N GLU A 312 13.41 -7.00 7.77
CA GLU A 312 14.07 -8.16 7.15
C GLU A 312 14.57 -9.16 8.22
N GLU A 313 15.19 -8.68 9.29
CA GLU A 313 15.63 -9.52 10.41
C GLU A 313 14.44 -10.20 11.09
N ASN A 314 13.36 -9.47 11.36
CA ASN A 314 12.17 -10.01 12.00
C ASN A 314 11.46 -11.05 11.11
N HIS A 315 11.45 -10.84 9.80
CA HIS A 315 10.96 -11.82 8.84
C HIS A 315 11.81 -13.10 8.86
N SER A 316 13.14 -12.96 8.89
CA SER A 316 14.07 -14.10 9.01
C SER A 316 13.87 -14.89 10.30
N LEU A 317 13.69 -14.19 11.44
CA LEU A 317 13.41 -14.81 12.73
C LEU A 317 12.06 -15.54 12.73
N SER A 318 11.04 -14.96 12.10
CA SER A 318 9.73 -15.59 11.97
C SER A 318 9.80 -16.91 11.18
N LEU A 319 10.57 -16.94 10.08
CA LEU A 319 10.79 -18.16 9.31
C LEU A 319 11.53 -19.23 10.12
N ARG A 320 12.57 -18.84 10.87
CA ARG A 320 13.30 -19.77 11.76
C ARG A 320 12.39 -20.33 12.86
N LEU A 321 11.52 -19.51 13.43
CA LEU A 321 10.56 -19.95 14.44
C LEU A 321 9.56 -20.95 13.86
N GLN A 322 9.05 -20.69 12.65
CA GLN A 322 8.16 -21.62 11.95
C GLN A 322 8.84 -22.96 11.67
N ASP A 323 10.10 -22.95 11.24
CA ASP A 323 10.85 -24.18 10.98
C ASP A 323 11.12 -24.97 12.26
N ALA A 324 11.53 -24.29 13.34
CA ALA A 324 11.71 -24.92 14.65
C ALA A 324 10.41 -25.54 15.17
N HIS A 325 9.26 -24.86 14.96
CA HIS A 325 7.95 -25.39 15.33
C HIS A 325 7.60 -26.66 14.55
N ARG A 326 7.86 -26.67 13.24
CA ARG A 326 7.68 -27.85 12.39
C ARG A 326 8.52 -29.03 12.87
N GLN A 327 9.82 -28.81 13.11
CA GLN A 327 10.72 -29.85 13.60
C GLN A 327 10.27 -30.42 14.96
N LEU A 328 9.80 -29.57 15.87
CA LEU A 328 9.24 -30.01 17.15
C LEU A 328 7.97 -30.85 16.98
N GLN A 329 7.09 -30.48 16.06
CA GLN A 329 5.87 -31.22 15.78
C GLN A 329 6.18 -32.60 15.17
N GLU A 330 7.12 -32.66 14.22
CA GLU A 330 7.61 -33.91 13.64
C GLU A 330 8.23 -34.82 14.71
N SER A 331 9.08 -34.27 15.58
CA SER A 331 9.68 -35.03 16.69
C SER A 331 8.63 -35.56 17.67
N ARG A 332 7.61 -34.77 18.02
CA ARG A 332 6.49 -35.21 18.86
C ARG A 332 5.70 -36.34 18.20
N SER A 333 5.33 -36.17 16.93
CA SER A 333 4.61 -37.21 16.18
C SER A 333 5.40 -38.51 16.08
N SER A 334 6.73 -38.43 15.89
CA SER A 334 7.61 -39.60 15.88
C SER A 334 7.62 -40.31 17.23
N LYS A 335 7.78 -39.56 18.33
CA LYS A 335 7.72 -40.13 19.69
C LYS A 335 6.38 -40.77 20.01
N ASP A 336 5.27 -40.15 19.59
CA ASP A 336 3.94 -40.72 19.77
C ASP A 336 3.78 -42.03 18.99
N GLN A 337 4.37 -42.12 17.78
CA GLN A 337 4.37 -43.35 16.98
C GLN A 337 5.21 -44.46 17.64
N GLU A 338 6.41 -44.13 18.13
CA GLU A 338 7.26 -45.07 18.88
C GLU A 338 6.56 -45.55 20.16
N SER A 339 5.89 -44.66 20.89
CA SER A 339 5.14 -45.02 22.10
C SER A 339 3.97 -45.95 21.79
N ARG A 340 3.24 -45.74 20.69
CA ARG A 340 2.19 -46.65 20.23
C ARG A 340 2.74 -48.04 19.89
N GLU A 341 3.89 -48.10 19.23
CA GLU A 341 4.52 -49.37 18.89
C GLU A 341 4.99 -50.13 20.14
N LEU A 342 5.55 -49.42 21.14
CA LEU A 342 5.92 -50.01 22.42
C LEU A 342 4.70 -50.59 23.16
N LEU A 343 3.57 -49.87 23.18
CA LEU A 343 2.33 -50.38 23.78
C LEU A 343 1.82 -51.63 23.07
N ARG A 344 1.90 -51.66 21.73
CA ARG A 344 1.55 -52.84 20.94
C ARG A 344 2.45 -54.04 21.27
N LEU A 345 3.76 -53.84 21.36
CA LEU A 345 4.70 -54.89 21.74
C LEU A 345 4.45 -55.39 23.17
N GLN A 346 4.11 -54.49 24.08
CA GLN A 346 3.72 -54.84 25.45
C GLN A 346 2.46 -55.72 25.46
N GLU A 347 1.44 -55.38 24.68
CA GLU A 347 0.21 -56.16 24.56
C GLU A 347 0.49 -57.58 24.03
N ILE A 348 1.31 -57.68 22.97
CA ILE A 348 1.73 -58.98 22.41
C ILE A 348 2.48 -59.81 23.46
N LEU A 349 3.40 -59.20 24.21
CA LEU A 349 4.14 -59.89 25.27
C LEU A 349 3.18 -60.38 26.37
N GLY A 350 2.21 -59.56 26.76
CA GLY A 350 1.17 -59.93 27.73
C GLY A 350 0.34 -61.14 27.28
N SER A 351 -0.07 -61.18 26.01
CA SER A 351 -0.77 -62.34 25.42
C SER A 351 0.09 -63.60 25.51
N LYS A 352 1.37 -63.53 25.11
CA LYS A 352 2.28 -64.67 25.17
C LYS A 352 2.53 -65.19 26.58
N ILE A 353 2.62 -64.30 27.57
CA ILE A 353 2.74 -64.69 28.98
C ILE A 353 1.49 -65.44 29.44
N SER A 354 0.31 -64.97 29.03
CA SER A 354 -0.97 -65.62 29.37
C SER A 354 -1.07 -67.03 28.75
N GLU A 355 -0.70 -67.17 27.47
CA GLU A 355 -0.62 -68.48 26.80
C GLU A 355 0.36 -69.44 27.51
N LEU A 356 1.54 -68.94 27.92
CA LEU A 356 2.51 -69.73 28.68
C LEU A 356 1.95 -70.16 30.05
N TYR A 357 1.19 -69.30 30.72
CA TYR A 357 0.54 -69.65 31.97
C TYR A 357 -0.54 -70.73 31.78
N GLU A 358 -1.36 -70.62 30.74
CA GLU A 358 -2.39 -71.62 30.40
C GLU A 358 -1.77 -73.00 30.06
N THR A 359 -0.69 -73.01 29.28
CA THR A 359 0.05 -74.25 28.97
C THR A 359 0.64 -74.88 30.23
N HIS A 360 1.22 -74.08 31.13
CA HIS A 360 1.71 -74.54 32.43
C HIS A 360 0.61 -75.15 33.30
N GLU A 361 -0.55 -74.50 33.42
CA GLU A 361 -1.71 -75.05 34.16
C GLU A 361 -2.19 -76.37 33.55
N THR A 362 -2.19 -76.47 32.22
CA THR A 362 -2.54 -77.70 31.51
C THR A 362 -1.57 -78.85 31.82
N ILE A 363 -0.27 -78.55 31.91
CA ILE A 363 0.76 -79.52 32.31
C ILE A 363 0.51 -79.99 33.75
N ILE A 364 0.30 -79.07 34.71
CA ILE A 364 0.00 -79.42 36.11
C ILE A 364 -1.26 -80.29 36.20
N ALA A 365 -2.33 -79.93 35.49
CA ALA A 365 -3.58 -80.68 35.49
C ALA A 365 -3.40 -82.11 34.93
N THR A 366 -2.49 -82.29 33.98
CA THR A 366 -2.16 -83.60 33.40
C THR A 366 -1.34 -84.45 34.38
N ILE A 367 -0.31 -83.87 35.00
CA ILE A 367 0.49 -84.54 36.05
C ILE A 367 -0.40 -85.02 37.22
N ARG A 368 -1.34 -84.17 37.66
CA ARG A 368 -2.30 -84.54 38.72
C ARG A 368 -3.22 -85.69 38.33
N ARG A 369 -3.62 -85.76 37.05
CA ARG A 369 -4.41 -86.89 36.53
C ARG A 369 -3.60 -88.19 36.53
N GLU A 370 -2.34 -88.12 36.10
CA GLU A 370 -1.45 -89.29 36.08
C GLU A 370 -1.08 -89.78 37.49
N SER A 371 -0.90 -88.89 38.48
CA SER A 371 -0.63 -89.31 39.88
C SER A 371 -1.84 -89.94 40.60
N ASN A 372 -3.05 -89.76 40.06
CA ASN A 372 -4.29 -90.30 40.64
C ASN A 372 -4.82 -91.54 39.89
N SER A 373 -4.14 -91.97 38.81
CA SER A 373 -4.38 -93.24 38.12
C SER A 373 -3.35 -94.27 38.58
#